data_AF-A0A536YI93-F1
#
_entry.id   AF-A0A536YI93-F1
#
_cell.length_a   1.000
_cell.length_b   1.000
_cell.length_c   1.000
_cell.angle_alpha   90.00
_cell.angle_beta   90.00
_cell.angle_gamma   90.00
#
_symmetry.space_group_name_H-M   'P 1'
#
loop_
_entity.id
_entity.type
_entity.pdbx_description
1 polymer ?
#
loop_
_entity_poly.entity_id
_entity_poly.type
_entity_poly.pdbx_seq_one_letter_code
_entity_poly.pdbx_strand_id
1 'polypeptide(L)' 'MQLFTLGLNHQTAPLAIRERVAFHAERLRSALAELTLREPVREAAILSTCNRTELYCALGEPQAALEWLAG' A
#
# COMPACT_ATOMS: atom_id res chain seq x y z
N MET A 1 -0.43 -4.28 -18.88
CA MET A 1 -0.92 -4.24 -17.49
C MET A 1 0.10 -4.94 -16.63
N GLN A 2 0.70 -4.23 -15.68
CA GLN A 2 1.72 -4.79 -14.78
C GLN A 2 1.16 -4.81 -13.36
N LEU A 3 1.60 -5.79 -12.57
CA LEU A 3 1.27 -5.87 -11.15
C LEU A 3 2.46 -5.36 -10.36
N PHE A 4 2.28 -4.25 -9.65
CA PHE A 4 3.28 -3.68 -8.78
C PHE A 4 3.00 -4.05 -7.32
N THR A 5 4.09 -4.26 -6.58
CA THR A 5 4.04 -4.35 -5.11
C THR A 5 4.85 -3.21 -4.53
N LEU A 6 4.25 -2.43 -3.65
CA LEU A 6 4.85 -1.29 -2.97
C LEU A 6 4.73 -1.51 -1.48
N GLY A 7 5.83 -1.47 -0.74
CA GLY A 7 5.75 -1.76 0.69
C GLY A 7 7.07 -1.87 1.39
N LEU A 8 6.97 -2.19 2.68
CA LEU A 8 8.08 -2.41 3.59
C LEU A 8 7.90 -3.75 4.31
N ASN A 9 9.01 -4.40 4.62
CA ASN A 9 9.01 -5.65 5.38
C ASN A 9 10.12 -5.65 6.44
N HIS A 10 10.08 -6.62 7.34
CA HIS A 10 11.05 -6.75 8.44
C HIS A 10 12.51 -6.95 7.99
N GLN A 11 12.76 -7.34 6.74
CA GLN A 11 14.11 -7.52 6.21
C GLN A 11 14.74 -6.19 5.78
N THR A 12 13.92 -5.23 5.32
CA THR A 12 14.38 -3.97 4.74
C THR A 12 14.09 -2.74 5.61
N ALA A 13 13.18 -2.84 6.59
CA ALA A 13 12.79 -1.71 7.43
C ALA A 13 12.68 -2.09 8.92
N PRO A 14 13.26 -1.29 9.84
CA PRO A 14 13.11 -1.49 11.27
C PRO A 14 11.66 -1.26 11.71
N LEU A 15 11.29 -1.82 12.86
CA LEU A 15 9.91 -1.79 13.38
C LEU A 15 9.33 -0.37 13.42
N ALA A 16 10.07 0.61 13.96
CA ALA A 16 9.60 1.99 14.09
C ALA A 16 9.20 2.65 12.75
N ILE A 17 9.81 2.22 11.63
CA ILE A 17 9.43 2.71 10.30
C ILE A 17 8.18 1.98 9.79
N ARG A 18 8.07 0.67 10.06
CA ARG A 18 6.92 -0.14 9.65
C ARG A 18 5.63 0.27 10.37
N GLU A 19 5.72 0.68 11.63
CA GLU A 19 4.58 1.19 12.40
C GLU A 19 3.98 2.45 11.80
N ARG A 20 4.79 3.29 11.13
CA ARG A 20 4.31 4.53 10.49
C ARG A 20 3.44 4.29 9.26
N VAL A 21 3.57 3.13 8.63
CA VAL A 21 2.82 2.75 7.43
C VAL A 21 1.82 1.62 7.70
N ALA A 22 1.72 1.14 8.94
CA ALA A 22 0.80 0.06 9.28
C ALA A 22 -0.66 0.54 9.19
N PHE A 23 -1.50 -0.26 8.53
CA PHE A 23 -2.94 -0.04 8.50
C PHE A 23 -3.61 -0.81 9.64
N HIS A 24 -4.35 -0.08 10.48
CA HIS A 24 -5.28 -0.69 11.43
C HIS A 24 -6.51 -1.23 10.69
N ALA A 25 -7.12 -2.30 11.24
CA ALA A 25 -8.27 -2.98 10.62
C ALA A 25 -9.43 -2.02 10.28
N GLU A 26 -9.68 -1.05 11.15
CA GLU A 26 -10.73 -0.03 10.99
C GLU A 26 -10.50 0.88 9.79
N ARG A 27 -9.22 1.18 9.46
CA ARG A 27 -8.86 2.05 8.33
C ARG A 27 -8.66 1.29 7.01
N LEU A 28 -8.54 -0.04 7.06
CA LEU A 28 -8.16 -0.85 5.89
C LEU A 28 -9.18 -0.73 4.74
N ARG A 29 -10.48 -0.78 5.08
CA ARG A 29 -11.56 -0.67 4.10
C ARG A 29 -11.61 0.71 3.43
N SER A 30 -11.52 1.78 4.22
CA SER A 30 -11.54 3.15 3.69
C SER A 30 -10.29 3.45 2.86
N ALA A 31 -9.12 2.97 3.31
CA ALA A 31 -7.87 3.15 2.60
C ALA A 31 -7.87 2.44 1.24
N LEU A 32 -8.38 1.19 1.19
CA LEU A 32 -8.53 0.48 -0.07
C LEU A 32 -9.48 1.22 -1.03
N ALA A 33 -10.62 1.70 -0.53
CA ALA A 33 -11.57 2.46 -1.33
C ALA A 33 -10.93 3.74 -1.90
N GLU A 34 -10.23 4.52 -1.07
CA GLU A 34 -9.53 5.74 -1.49
C GLU A 34 -8.48 5.45 -2.56
N LEU A 35 -7.68 4.40 -2.38
CA LEU A 35 -6.67 3.97 -3.34
C LEU A 35 -7.31 3.62 -4.69
N THR A 36 -8.40 2.84 -4.70
CA THR A 36 -9.10 2.43 -5.93
C THR A 36 -9.91 3.54 -6.61
N LEU A 37 -10.16 4.66 -5.92
CA LEU A 37 -10.81 5.84 -6.50
C LEU A 37 -9.80 6.78 -7.20
N ARG A 38 -8.50 6.62 -6.94
CA ARG A 38 -7.44 7.40 -7.60
C ARG A 38 -7.08 6.75 -8.93
N GLU A 39 -7.31 7.46 -10.02
CA GLU A 39 -6.73 7.10 -11.32
C GLU A 39 -5.19 7.15 -11.24
N PRO A 40 -4.45 6.20 -11.84
CA PRO A 40 -4.92 5.09 -12.68
C PRO A 40 -5.15 3.76 -11.91
N VAL A 41 -5.24 3.78 -10.58
CA VAL A 41 -5.35 2.57 -9.75
C VAL A 41 -6.78 2.01 -9.79
N ARG A 42 -7.01 1.01 -10.64
CA ARG A 42 -8.33 0.35 -10.78
C ARG A 42 -8.54 -0.80 -9.81
N GLU A 43 -7.48 -1.57 -9.58
CA GLU A 43 -7.49 -2.77 -8.76
C GLU A 43 -6.32 -2.71 -7.78
N ALA A 44 -6.62 -2.94 -6.50
CA ALA A 44 -5.60 -2.97 -5.46
C ALA A 44 -5.94 -3.97 -4.34
N ALA A 45 -4.91 -4.38 -3.61
CA ALA A 45 -5.03 -5.10 -2.35
C ALA A 45 -4.02 -4.55 -1.34
N ILE A 46 -4.42 -4.47 -0.06
CA ILE A 46 -3.56 -4.02 1.04
C ILE A 46 -3.32 -5.18 1.98
N LEU A 47 -2.04 -5.50 2.24
CA LEU A 47 -1.61 -6.47 3.24
C LEU A 47 -0.86 -5.75 4.35
N SER A 48 -1.45 -5.68 5.54
CA SER A 48 -0.86 -5.04 6.72
C SER A 48 -0.80 -6.05 7.85
N THR A 49 0.42 -6.38 8.28
CA THR A 49 0.70 -7.32 9.38
C THR A 49 1.85 -6.77 10.24
N CYS A 50 2.18 -7.46 11.33
CA CYS A 50 3.36 -7.10 12.12
C CYS A 50 4.70 -7.26 11.37
N ASN A 51 4.74 -7.99 10.25
CA ASN A 51 5.97 -8.31 9.52
C ASN A 51 6.14 -7.51 8.22
N ARG A 52 5.05 -7.01 7.65
CA ARG A 52 5.04 -6.30 6.37
C ARG A 52 3.81 -5.41 6.23
N THR A 53 3.98 -4.33 5.50
CA THR A 53 2.90 -3.51 4.93
C THR A 53 3.15 -3.41 3.44
N GLU A 54 2.22 -3.91 2.62
CA GLU A 54 2.35 -3.98 1.17
C GLU A 54 1.04 -3.58 0.48
N LEU A 55 1.16 -2.86 -0.63
CA LEU A 55 0.11 -2.50 -1.57
C LEU A 55 0.39 -3.26 -2.86
N TYR A 56 -0.60 -4.00 -3.33
CA TYR A 56 -0.57 -4.69 -4.61
C TYR A 56 -1.50 -3.94 -5.55
N CYS A 57 -1.00 -3.54 -6.73
CA CYS A 57 -1.71 -2.61 -7.61
C CYS A 57 -1.54 -2.99 -9.09
N ALA A 58 -2.63 -3.05 -9.84
CA ALA A 58 -2.59 -3.27 -11.29
C ALA A 58 -2.55 -1.93 -12.04
N LEU A 59 -1.35 -1.51 -12.48
CA LEU A 59 -1.11 -0.17 -13.06
C LEU A 59 -0.25 -0.24 -14.34
N GLY A 60 -0.12 0.91 -15.01
CA GLY A 60 0.98 1.17 -15.95
C GLY A 60 2.29 1.52 -15.23
N GLU A 61 2.22 2.38 -14.20
CA GLU A 61 3.38 2.92 -13.48
C GLU A 61 3.09 3.00 -11.96
N PRO A 62 4.07 2.73 -11.07
CA PRO A 62 3.87 2.71 -9.61
C PRO A 62 3.66 4.08 -8.96
N GLN A 63 3.96 5.17 -9.68
CA GLN A 63 4.09 6.51 -9.10
C GLN A 63 2.84 6.98 -8.35
N ALA A 64 1.65 6.78 -8.93
CA ALA A 64 0.40 7.22 -8.31
C ALA A 64 0.11 6.49 -6.98
N ALA A 65 0.42 5.20 -6.89
CA ALA A 65 0.25 4.42 -5.66
C ALA A 65 1.33 4.77 -4.62
N LEU A 66 2.55 5.10 -5.05
CA LEU A 66 3.61 5.62 -4.19
C LEU A 66 3.24 6.98 -3.58
N GLU A 67 2.77 7.91 -4.39
CA GLU A 67 2.33 9.25 -3.95
C GLU A 67 1.16 9.15 -2.97
N TRP A 68 0.22 8.22 -3.21
CA TRP A 68 -0.86 7.95 -2.28
C TRP A 68 -0.36 7.45 -0.93
N LEU A 69 0.58 6.50 -0.93
CA LEU A 69 1.13 5.93 0.29
C LEU A 69 2.00 6.93 1.08
N ALA A 70 2.66 7.86 0.37
CA ALA A 70 3.47 8.92 0.97
C ALA A 70 2.65 10.11 1.50
N GLY A 71 1.34 10.14 1.24
CA GLY A 71 0.39 11.18 1.64
C GLY A 71 0.13 11.28 3.14
#